data_AF-A0AAD6EKC9-F1
#
_entry.id   AF-A0AAD6EKC9-F1
#
_cell.length_a   1.000
_cell.length_b   1.000
_cell.length_c   1.000
_cell.angle_alpha   90.00
_cell.angle_beta   90.00
_cell.angle_gamma   90.00
#
_symmetry.space_group_name_H-M   'P 1'
#
loop_
_entity.id
_entity.type
_entity.pdbx_description
1 polymer ?
#
loop_
_entity_poly.entity_id
_entity_poly.type
_entity_poly.pdbx_seq_one_letter_code
_entity_poly.pdbx_strand_id
1 'polypeptide(L)'
;MQSNSFLRLHHKPWCKIRTIKMYNYRICYCFRLRYRPASNEPSDGLKKVFKKYSGEVGAMGLEQLQHFMSEVQGEADAVAAAQTVLERSKEFRLLKRKGVSLDAFFHYLSSNENSPLLPVVHQDMTAPLSHYFIFTGHNSYLTGNQLTSDCSDQPIRTALLRGVRGIELDVWPNSNHDDINVLHGRTLTTPVKLIDCLRTIREYAFASSPYPLIITLEDHLNTTLRAKLASMMNQIFGDLLYVPNTEHIETFPSPEDLKMKILVSTKPPTEYLEEPKMPRDKDTEAQGGAEDEAWGEEIVHQKPEIGDISKVFEHKQSEEFQDEEDHDEIIERPHEAADYRHLISIPARKKIGGLTETLKTDSNQVGRLSLSEQVFEKATIHHGNEIIRFTKNNLLRIYPRGTRFASSNCNPMHGWMYGAQMVAFNMQGYARSLWVMQGMFRANGGCGYVKKPDFLLDTEEVHIFDPKAELPVKKILKVKVFMGDGWRFDYSKTHFDRYSPPDFYTRVGIAGVPADSRMERTNAIEDNWTPMWDKEFEFKLRVPELAVLRIEVHEYDMSEKDDFAGQICLPVWELRRGIRAVRLCDRKGDLLPSVRLLMQFNFA
;
A
#
# COMPACT_ATOMS: atom_id res chain seq x y z
N MET A 1 8.89 -12.87 -95.18
CA MET A 1 7.99 -11.73 -95.37
C MET A 1 6.97 -11.73 -94.23
N GLN A 2 6.72 -10.55 -93.63
CA GLN A 2 5.75 -10.23 -92.56
C GLN A 2 6.13 -10.72 -91.14
N SER A 3 6.55 -9.84 -90.22
CA SER A 3 5.79 -8.92 -89.32
C SER A 3 5.15 -9.68 -88.13
N ASN A 4 5.09 -9.23 -86.86
CA ASN A 4 5.24 -7.93 -86.22
C ASN A 4 5.49 -8.11 -84.68
N SER A 5 6.32 -7.23 -84.11
CA SER A 5 6.33 -6.58 -82.76
C SER A 5 5.86 -7.29 -81.47
N PHE A 6 6.62 -7.15 -80.36
CA PHE A 6 6.29 -6.20 -79.26
C PHE A 6 7.41 -6.09 -78.18
N LEU A 7 7.92 -4.86 -78.03
CA LEU A 7 8.43 -4.13 -76.86
C LEU A 7 9.36 -4.76 -75.79
N ARG A 8 10.59 -4.23 -75.75
CA ARG A 8 11.43 -4.07 -74.54
C ARG A 8 10.95 -2.85 -73.73
N LEU A 9 10.75 -3.01 -72.44
CA LEU A 9 10.71 -1.91 -71.47
C LEU A 9 11.55 -2.27 -70.24
N HIS A 10 12.55 -1.44 -69.98
CA HIS A 10 13.38 -1.44 -68.78
C HIS A 10 12.53 -1.19 -67.53
N HIS A 11 12.54 -2.11 -66.56
CA HIS A 11 12.07 -1.83 -65.20
C HIS A 11 13.25 -1.57 -64.25
N LYS A 12 13.39 -0.30 -63.85
CA LYS A 12 14.13 0.12 -62.66
C LYS A 12 13.47 -0.46 -61.39
N PRO A 13 14.23 -0.73 -60.32
CA PRO A 13 13.68 -1.26 -59.07
C PRO A 13 12.86 -0.18 -58.37
N TRP A 14 11.57 -0.45 -58.17
CA TRP A 14 10.70 0.39 -57.36
C TRP A 14 11.06 0.17 -55.88
N CYS A 15 11.69 1.17 -55.29
CA CYS A 15 11.77 1.35 -53.85
C CYS A 15 10.34 1.56 -53.33
N LYS A 16 9.72 0.53 -52.73
CA LYS A 16 8.44 0.67 -52.03
C LYS A 16 8.69 1.49 -50.77
N ILE A 17 8.49 2.80 -50.87
CA ILE A 17 8.30 3.69 -49.72
C ILE A 17 7.10 3.14 -48.94
N ARG A 18 7.33 2.52 -47.78
CA ARG A 18 6.27 2.17 -46.83
C ARG A 18 5.61 3.48 -46.41
N THR A 19 4.39 3.73 -46.87
CA THR A 19 3.58 4.85 -46.40
C THR A 19 3.31 4.64 -44.91
N ILE A 20 4.00 5.41 -44.07
CA ILE A 20 3.83 5.38 -42.61
C ILE A 20 2.40 5.89 -42.32
N LYS A 21 1.53 5.03 -41.77
CA LYS A 21 0.19 5.45 -41.32
C LYS A 21 0.36 6.46 -40.18
N MET A 22 0.00 7.72 -40.42
CA MET A 22 0.07 8.79 -39.42
C MET A 22 -1.17 8.80 -38.51
N TYR A 23 -1.00 9.21 -37.26
CA TYR A 23 -2.12 9.52 -36.38
C TYR A 23 -2.69 10.90 -36.74
N ASN A 24 -3.98 10.93 -37.12
CA ASN A 24 -4.67 12.18 -37.44
C ASN A 24 -5.49 12.70 -36.24
N TYR A 25 -5.22 13.91 -35.77
CA TYR A 25 -6.03 14.60 -34.76
C TYR A 25 -6.81 15.71 -35.43
N ARG A 26 -8.09 15.87 -35.06
CA ARG A 26 -8.99 16.82 -35.70
C ARG A 26 -9.10 18.06 -34.82
N ILE A 27 -8.61 19.19 -35.31
CA ILE A 27 -8.78 20.48 -34.62
C ILE A 27 -10.18 21.02 -34.89
N CYS A 28 -10.59 21.04 -36.16
CA CYS A 28 -11.93 21.47 -36.58
C CYS A 28 -12.37 20.74 -37.87
N TYR A 29 -13.47 21.18 -38.51
CA TYR A 29 -14.05 20.44 -39.62
C TYR A 29 -13.07 20.21 -40.78
N CYS A 30 -12.21 21.20 -41.06
CA CYS A 30 -11.30 21.23 -42.22
C CYS A 30 -9.81 21.00 -41.90
N PHE A 31 -9.40 21.07 -40.62
CA PHE A 31 -7.99 21.02 -40.23
C PHE A 31 -7.67 19.78 -39.41
N ARG A 32 -6.60 19.07 -39.79
CA ARG A 32 -6.09 17.89 -39.11
C ARG A 32 -4.58 17.98 -38.90
N LEU A 33 -4.14 17.78 -37.67
CA LEU A 33 -2.72 17.57 -37.36
C LEU A 33 -2.35 16.10 -37.59
N ARG A 34 -1.12 15.87 -38.04
CA ARG A 34 -0.61 14.54 -38.33
C ARG A 34 0.65 14.28 -37.54
N TYR A 35 0.60 13.22 -36.74
CA TYR A 35 1.71 12.78 -35.89
C TYR A 35 2.23 11.42 -36.32
N ARG A 36 3.48 11.13 -35.95
CA ARG A 36 4.05 9.79 -36.15
C ARG A 36 3.24 8.76 -35.35
N PRO A 37 3.04 7.56 -35.89
CA PRO A 37 2.44 6.49 -35.12
C PRO A 37 3.35 6.11 -33.95
N ALA A 38 2.76 5.53 -32.91
CA ALA A 38 3.50 5.01 -31.78
C ALA A 38 4.46 3.92 -32.26
N SER A 39 5.68 3.94 -31.72
CA SER A 39 6.73 3.02 -32.13
C SER A 39 6.65 1.72 -31.34
N ASN A 40 6.86 0.58 -32.00
CA ASN A 40 7.09 -0.70 -31.31
C ASN A 40 8.59 -0.99 -31.18
N GLU A 41 9.45 -0.03 -31.50
CA GLU A 41 10.89 -0.21 -31.37
C GLU A 41 11.35 -0.02 -29.93
N PRO A 42 12.37 -0.77 -29.48
CA PRO A 42 13.03 -0.53 -28.20
C PRO A 42 13.79 0.80 -28.19
N SER A 43 14.03 1.36 -27.00
CA SER A 43 14.90 2.54 -26.82
C SER A 43 16.34 2.27 -27.27
N ASP A 44 17.08 3.33 -27.56
CA ASP A 44 18.50 3.21 -27.93
C ASP A 44 19.34 2.62 -26.80
N GLY A 45 18.99 2.90 -25.54
CA GLY A 45 19.57 2.24 -24.38
C GLY A 45 19.42 0.71 -24.43
N LEU A 46 18.22 0.21 -24.73
CA LEU A 46 17.95 -1.23 -24.84
C LEU A 46 18.64 -1.86 -26.06
N LYS A 47 18.65 -1.15 -27.20
CA LYS A 47 19.38 -1.57 -28.42
C LYS A 47 20.88 -1.74 -28.12
N LYS A 48 21.48 -0.82 -27.36
CA LYS A 48 22.89 -0.91 -26.91
C LYS A 48 23.13 -2.11 -25.99
N VAL A 49 22.23 -2.36 -25.03
CA VAL A 49 22.31 -3.56 -24.18
C VAL A 49 22.28 -4.82 -25.02
N PHE A 50 21.30 -4.97 -25.91
CA PHE A 50 21.21 -6.13 -26.79
C PHE A 50 22.48 -6.32 -27.64
N LYS A 51 23.00 -5.24 -28.24
CA LYS A 51 24.21 -5.27 -29.06
C LYS A 51 25.45 -5.74 -28.27
N LYS A 52 25.56 -5.36 -27.00
CA LYS A 52 26.66 -5.79 -26.11
C LYS A 52 26.76 -7.31 -26.01
N TYR A 53 25.64 -8.02 -25.95
CA TYR A 53 25.63 -9.48 -25.76
C TYR A 53 25.44 -10.28 -27.06
N SER A 54 24.75 -9.73 -28.07
CA SER A 54 24.52 -10.43 -29.35
C SER A 54 25.72 -10.43 -30.30
N GLY A 55 26.69 -9.51 -30.11
CA GLY A 55 27.83 -9.37 -31.02
C GLY A 55 27.40 -8.98 -32.44
N GLU A 56 28.18 -9.39 -33.45
CA GLU A 56 27.95 -8.99 -34.86
C GLU A 56 26.84 -9.78 -35.56
N VAL A 57 26.41 -10.91 -34.99
CA VAL A 57 25.44 -11.84 -35.61
C VAL A 57 23.99 -11.31 -35.53
N GLY A 58 23.74 -10.32 -34.65
CA GLY A 58 22.42 -9.70 -34.50
C GLY A 58 21.37 -10.60 -33.82
N ALA A 59 21.80 -11.67 -33.16
CA ALA A 59 20.97 -12.57 -32.35
C ALA A 59 21.78 -13.14 -31.17
N MET A 60 21.16 -13.35 -30.02
CA MET A 60 21.79 -13.97 -28.84
C MET A 60 21.61 -15.48 -28.83
N GLY A 61 22.70 -16.23 -28.89
CA GLY A 61 22.74 -17.66 -28.58
C GLY A 61 22.47 -17.94 -27.09
N LEU A 62 22.41 -19.21 -26.72
CA LEU A 62 22.12 -19.62 -25.35
C LEU A 62 23.17 -19.07 -24.36
N GLU A 63 24.46 -19.25 -24.65
CA GLU A 63 25.55 -18.78 -23.77
C GLU A 63 25.56 -17.26 -23.61
N GLN A 64 25.34 -16.51 -24.69
CA GLN A 64 25.23 -15.04 -24.65
C GLN A 64 24.05 -14.59 -23.80
N LEU A 65 22.90 -15.29 -23.90
CA LEU A 65 21.73 -14.99 -23.12
C LEU A 65 21.93 -15.36 -21.64
N GLN A 66 22.61 -16.47 -21.34
CA GLN A 66 23.01 -16.84 -19.97
C GLN A 66 23.89 -15.76 -19.35
N HIS A 67 24.86 -15.24 -20.11
CA HIS A 67 25.70 -14.15 -19.65
C HIS A 67 24.87 -12.88 -19.35
N PHE A 68 23.89 -12.55 -20.20
CA PHE A 68 22.94 -11.46 -19.92
C PHE A 68 22.10 -11.72 -18.65
N MET A 69 21.58 -12.94 -18.47
CA MET A 69 20.77 -13.29 -17.30
C MET A 69 21.55 -13.18 -16.00
N SER A 70 22.83 -13.55 -16.01
CA SER A 70 23.71 -13.43 -14.86
C SER A 70 24.15 -11.97 -14.61
N GLU A 71 24.73 -11.31 -15.62
CA GLU A 71 25.36 -9.99 -15.46
C GLU A 71 24.34 -8.86 -15.28
N VAL A 72 23.26 -8.87 -16.08
CA VAL A 72 22.26 -7.80 -16.09
C VAL A 72 21.09 -8.15 -15.19
N GLN A 73 20.45 -9.30 -15.40
CA GLN A 73 19.23 -9.67 -14.67
C GLN A 73 19.49 -10.14 -13.24
N GLY A 74 20.73 -10.58 -12.93
CA GLY A 74 21.05 -11.11 -11.62
C GLY A 74 20.23 -12.36 -11.26
N GLU A 75 19.85 -13.17 -12.25
CA GLU A 75 19.11 -14.42 -12.01
C GLU A 75 20.03 -15.43 -11.32
N ALA A 76 19.56 -16.03 -10.23
CA ALA A 76 20.33 -17.03 -9.49
C ALA A 76 20.61 -18.29 -10.33
N ASP A 77 19.61 -18.75 -11.09
CA ASP A 77 19.76 -19.80 -12.11
C ASP A 77 19.69 -19.19 -13.52
N ALA A 78 20.79 -18.58 -13.93
CA ALA A 78 20.92 -17.95 -15.23
C ALA A 78 20.78 -18.96 -16.40
N VAL A 79 21.12 -20.23 -16.18
CA VAL A 79 21.03 -21.29 -17.20
C VAL A 79 19.57 -21.61 -17.49
N ALA A 80 18.79 -21.91 -16.46
CA ALA A 80 17.36 -22.20 -16.60
C ALA A 80 16.62 -20.99 -17.17
N ALA A 81 16.88 -19.79 -16.65
CA ALA A 81 16.25 -18.55 -17.13
C ALA A 81 16.50 -18.31 -18.63
N ALA A 82 17.76 -18.48 -19.08
CA ALA A 82 18.09 -18.32 -20.49
C ALA A 82 17.43 -19.38 -21.38
N GLN A 83 17.38 -20.63 -20.93
CA GLN A 83 16.68 -21.70 -21.66
C GLN A 83 15.19 -21.38 -21.82
N THR A 84 14.51 -20.97 -20.75
CA THR A 84 13.09 -20.59 -20.80
C THR A 84 12.83 -19.49 -21.82
N VAL A 85 13.65 -18.43 -21.82
CA VAL A 85 13.51 -17.32 -22.77
C VAL A 85 13.81 -17.76 -24.20
N LEU A 86 14.83 -18.60 -24.39
CA LEU A 86 15.17 -19.13 -25.71
C LEU A 86 14.04 -20.00 -26.27
N GLU A 87 13.45 -20.88 -25.47
CA GLU A 87 12.32 -21.72 -25.89
C GLU A 87 11.11 -20.88 -26.28
N ARG A 88 10.71 -19.92 -25.44
CA ARG A 88 9.59 -19.00 -25.75
C ARG A 88 9.85 -18.16 -27.00
N SER A 89 11.09 -17.75 -27.24
CA SER A 89 11.44 -17.02 -28.46
C SER A 89 11.20 -17.83 -29.75
N LYS A 90 11.14 -19.16 -29.66
CA LYS A 90 10.84 -20.03 -30.83
C LYS A 90 9.39 -19.93 -31.26
N GLU A 91 8.45 -19.65 -30.35
CA GLU A 91 7.03 -19.49 -30.66
C GLU A 91 6.77 -18.27 -31.58
N PHE A 92 7.64 -17.26 -31.50
CA PHE A 92 7.58 -16.06 -32.34
C PHE A 92 8.25 -16.22 -33.72
N ARG A 93 8.72 -17.42 -34.09
CA ARG A 93 9.45 -17.65 -35.34
C ARG A 93 8.58 -18.24 -36.44
N LEU A 94 8.37 -17.47 -37.49
CA LEU A 94 8.07 -17.97 -38.84
C LEU A 94 9.34 -18.52 -39.56
N LEU A 95 10.54 -18.22 -39.07
CA LEU A 95 11.82 -18.57 -39.71
C LEU A 95 12.84 -19.14 -38.70
N LYS A 96 13.46 -20.28 -39.05
CA LYS A 96 14.47 -21.06 -38.29
C LYS A 96 15.80 -20.30 -38.03
N ARG A 97 15.80 -19.08 -37.47
CA ARG A 97 17.04 -18.44 -37.00
C ARG A 97 17.53 -19.13 -35.73
N LYS A 98 18.84 -19.22 -35.51
CA LYS A 98 19.42 -19.67 -34.23
C LYS A 98 19.56 -18.44 -33.31
N GLY A 99 19.03 -18.48 -32.10
CA GLY A 99 19.16 -17.40 -31.09
C GLY A 99 18.05 -16.33 -31.02
N VAL A 100 18.02 -15.57 -29.92
CA VAL A 100 17.02 -14.54 -29.62
C VAL A 100 17.32 -13.26 -30.40
N SER A 101 16.40 -12.81 -31.26
CA SER A 101 16.51 -11.54 -31.98
C SER A 101 16.23 -10.34 -31.07
N LEU A 102 16.51 -9.12 -31.54
CA LEU A 102 16.18 -7.89 -30.81
C LEU A 102 14.69 -7.82 -30.46
N ASP A 103 13.81 -8.15 -31.42
CA ASP A 103 12.35 -8.13 -31.19
C ASP A 103 11.92 -9.16 -30.14
N ALA A 104 12.45 -10.39 -30.19
CA ALA A 104 12.14 -11.42 -29.22
C ALA A 104 12.69 -11.09 -27.83
N PHE A 105 13.87 -10.46 -27.77
CA PHE A 105 14.46 -9.98 -26.53
C PHE A 105 13.61 -8.86 -25.91
N PHE A 106 13.17 -7.89 -26.71
CA PHE A 106 12.31 -6.81 -26.26
C PHE A 106 10.94 -7.32 -25.79
N HIS A 107 10.37 -8.30 -26.50
CA HIS A 107 9.15 -8.97 -26.08
C HIS A 107 9.31 -9.67 -24.74
N TYR A 108 10.41 -10.40 -24.53
CA TYR A 108 10.74 -10.98 -23.22
C TYR A 108 10.85 -9.91 -22.14
N LEU A 109 11.62 -8.84 -22.38
CA LEU A 109 11.79 -7.78 -21.39
C LEU A 109 10.47 -7.14 -20.99
N SER A 110 9.52 -7.04 -21.92
CA SER A 110 8.20 -6.45 -21.74
C SER A 110 7.16 -7.43 -21.18
N SER A 111 7.51 -8.70 -20.99
CA SER A 111 6.57 -9.74 -20.58
C SER A 111 6.25 -9.65 -19.08
N ASN A 112 5.09 -10.20 -18.68
CA ASN A 112 4.64 -10.14 -17.28
C ASN A 112 5.53 -10.98 -16.35
N GLU A 113 6.22 -11.99 -16.88
CA GLU A 113 7.16 -12.83 -16.12
C GLU A 113 8.45 -12.09 -15.76
N ASN A 114 8.77 -11.01 -16.48
CA ASN A 114 9.89 -10.14 -16.15
C ASN A 114 9.52 -9.05 -15.13
N SER A 115 8.67 -9.41 -14.16
CA SER A 115 8.20 -8.56 -13.06
C SER A 115 9.36 -8.14 -12.14
N PRO A 116 9.33 -6.90 -11.60
CA PRO A 116 10.32 -6.42 -10.62
C PRO A 116 10.24 -7.14 -9.27
N LEU A 117 9.10 -7.78 -8.95
CA LEU A 117 8.85 -8.49 -7.71
C LEU A 117 8.55 -9.97 -7.98
N LEU A 118 8.90 -10.85 -7.05
CA LEU A 118 8.50 -12.26 -7.08
C LEU A 118 7.11 -12.43 -6.41
N PRO A 119 6.19 -13.17 -7.03
CA PRO A 119 4.83 -13.36 -6.50
C PRO A 119 4.76 -14.52 -5.49
N VAL A 120 5.75 -14.64 -4.60
CA VAL A 120 5.85 -15.74 -3.63
C VAL A 120 6.17 -15.20 -2.25
N VAL A 121 5.58 -15.85 -1.25
CA VAL A 121 5.93 -15.65 0.16
C VAL A 121 7.29 -16.31 0.40
N HIS A 122 8.25 -15.56 0.93
CA HIS A 122 9.62 -16.03 1.11
C HIS A 122 10.24 -15.65 2.45
N GLN A 123 9.65 -14.68 3.15
CA GLN A 123 10.09 -14.30 4.48
C GLN A 123 9.75 -15.41 5.49
N ASP A 124 10.47 -15.44 6.60
CA ASP A 124 10.12 -16.28 7.73
C ASP A 124 8.74 -15.87 8.28
N MET A 125 7.79 -16.81 8.30
CA MET A 125 6.40 -16.61 8.75
C MET A 125 6.13 -17.27 10.11
N THR A 126 7.17 -17.77 10.79
CA THR A 126 7.09 -18.53 12.05
C THR A 126 7.42 -17.69 13.28
N ALA A 127 7.77 -16.40 13.12
CA ALA A 127 7.96 -15.48 14.24
C ALA A 127 6.60 -14.99 14.80
N PRO A 128 6.56 -14.42 16.02
CA PRO A 128 5.33 -13.88 16.61
C PRO A 128 4.65 -12.82 15.73
N LEU A 129 3.31 -12.70 15.77
CA LEU A 129 2.56 -11.69 14.99
C LEU A 129 3.10 -10.26 15.16
N SER A 130 3.58 -9.89 16.35
CA SER A 130 4.16 -8.56 16.62
C SER A 130 5.43 -8.26 15.80
N HIS A 131 6.05 -9.26 15.19
CA HIS A 131 7.24 -9.11 14.37
C HIS A 131 6.94 -8.75 12.91
N TYR A 132 5.68 -8.53 12.54
CA TYR A 132 5.26 -8.22 11.18
C TYR A 132 4.50 -6.89 11.13
N PHE A 133 4.76 -6.08 10.11
CA PHE A 133 3.81 -5.09 9.65
C PHE A 133 2.59 -5.79 9.03
N ILE A 134 1.39 -5.28 9.32
CA ILE A 134 0.11 -5.90 8.99
C ILE A 134 -0.72 -4.91 8.17
N PHE A 135 -1.14 -5.33 6.99
CA PHE A 135 -1.95 -4.49 6.09
C PHE A 135 -3.32 -4.23 6.73
N THR A 136 -3.55 -3.01 7.24
CA THR A 136 -4.71 -2.71 8.10
C THR A 136 -5.61 -1.62 7.51
N GLY A 137 -6.91 -1.88 7.44
CA GLY A 137 -7.95 -0.91 7.10
C GLY A 137 -8.48 -0.18 8.35
N HIS A 138 -8.92 1.07 8.16
CA HIS A 138 -9.63 1.90 9.13
C HIS A 138 -11.08 2.08 8.67
N ASN A 139 -12.05 1.96 9.58
CA ASN A 139 -13.49 2.06 9.31
C ASN A 139 -13.87 1.34 8.00
N SER A 140 -13.56 0.04 7.95
CA SER A 140 -13.49 -0.75 6.71
C SER A 140 -14.84 -0.94 6.02
N TYR A 141 -15.91 -0.52 6.67
CA TYR A 141 -17.29 -0.56 6.20
C TYR A 141 -17.72 0.73 5.46
N LEU A 142 -16.96 1.82 5.55
CA LEU A 142 -17.32 3.10 4.92
C LEU A 142 -17.09 3.08 3.40
N THR A 143 -18.07 3.59 2.65
CA THR A 143 -17.97 3.73 1.19
C THR A 143 -17.34 5.06 0.76
N GLY A 144 -17.23 6.04 1.66
CA GLY A 144 -16.70 7.37 1.36
C GLY A 144 -16.20 8.13 2.59
N ASN A 145 -16.74 9.33 2.79
CA ASN A 145 -16.37 10.24 3.87
C ASN A 145 -16.86 9.76 5.26
N GLN A 146 -16.27 10.28 6.34
CA GLN A 146 -16.55 9.84 7.71
C GLN A 146 -17.90 10.34 8.26
N LEU A 147 -18.59 11.29 7.64
CA LEU A 147 -19.74 11.97 8.24
C LEU A 147 -21.09 11.57 7.65
N THR A 148 -21.15 11.36 6.33
CA THR A 148 -22.42 11.23 5.59
C THR A 148 -22.43 10.11 4.55
N SER A 149 -21.33 9.38 4.39
CA SER A 149 -21.30 8.29 3.41
C SER A 149 -22.03 7.05 3.88
N ASP A 150 -22.40 6.17 2.95
CA ASP A 150 -23.05 4.91 3.29
C ASP A 150 -22.05 3.90 3.86
N CYS A 151 -22.55 3.00 4.73
CA CYS A 151 -21.81 1.81 5.15
C CYS A 151 -22.22 0.60 4.29
N SER A 152 -21.26 -0.27 3.98
CA SER A 152 -21.48 -1.48 3.19
C SER A 152 -20.42 -2.53 3.49
N ASP A 153 -20.70 -3.77 3.15
CA ASP A 153 -19.73 -4.87 3.14
C ASP A 153 -18.81 -4.85 1.90
N GLN A 154 -19.14 -4.10 0.83
CA GLN A 154 -18.33 -4.05 -0.40
C GLN A 154 -16.92 -3.47 -0.20
N PRO A 155 -16.70 -2.41 0.59
CA PRO A 155 -15.35 -1.93 0.89
C PRO A 155 -14.52 -2.98 1.66
N ILE A 156 -15.15 -3.77 2.54
CA ILE A 156 -14.51 -4.90 3.24
C ILE A 156 -14.07 -5.97 2.23
N ARG A 157 -14.97 -6.39 1.34
CA ARG A 157 -14.65 -7.32 0.25
C ARG A 157 -13.46 -6.83 -0.59
N THR A 158 -13.49 -5.57 -1.00
CA THR A 158 -12.43 -4.95 -1.80
C THR A 158 -11.10 -4.92 -1.06
N ALA A 159 -11.11 -4.58 0.23
CA ALA A 159 -9.93 -4.59 1.09
C ALA A 159 -9.32 -6.00 1.18
N LEU A 160 -10.13 -7.04 1.43
CA LEU A 160 -9.68 -8.42 1.53
C LEU A 160 -9.07 -8.93 0.21
N LEU A 161 -9.71 -8.64 -0.93
CA LEU A 161 -9.17 -8.99 -2.26
C LEU A 161 -7.85 -8.27 -2.58
N ARG A 162 -7.62 -7.09 -1.98
CA ARG A 162 -6.36 -6.34 -2.09
C ARG A 162 -5.27 -6.80 -1.10
N GLY A 163 -5.54 -7.80 -0.26
CA GLY A 163 -4.58 -8.36 0.70
C GLY A 163 -4.60 -7.74 2.09
N VAL A 164 -5.58 -6.89 2.42
CA VAL A 164 -5.74 -6.32 3.79
C VAL A 164 -5.99 -7.45 4.79
N ARG A 165 -5.26 -7.45 5.91
CA ARG A 165 -5.28 -8.45 7.00
C ARG A 165 -5.79 -7.91 8.34
N GLY A 166 -6.04 -6.60 8.45
CA GLY A 166 -6.75 -5.99 9.57
C GLY A 166 -8.02 -5.28 9.08
N ILE A 167 -9.19 -5.68 9.58
CA ILE A 167 -10.50 -5.09 9.27
C ILE A 167 -11.09 -4.51 10.55
N GLU A 168 -11.65 -3.31 10.46
CA GLU A 168 -12.32 -2.62 11.57
C GLU A 168 -13.84 -2.61 11.37
N LEU A 169 -14.58 -2.92 12.44
CA LEU A 169 -16.03 -2.87 12.50
C LEU A 169 -16.46 -2.16 13.79
N ASP A 170 -17.24 -1.10 13.64
CA ASP A 170 -17.80 -0.35 14.76
C ASP A 170 -19.23 -0.83 14.98
N VAL A 171 -19.43 -1.59 16.06
CA VAL A 171 -20.67 -2.34 16.28
C VAL A 171 -21.57 -1.59 17.24
N TRP A 172 -22.78 -1.30 16.77
CA TRP A 172 -23.80 -0.53 17.50
C TRP A 172 -25.14 -1.27 17.52
N PRO A 173 -25.97 -1.07 18.55
CA PRO A 173 -27.36 -1.51 18.52
C PRO A 173 -28.09 -0.90 17.31
N ASN A 174 -28.98 -1.68 16.69
CA ASN A 174 -29.93 -1.13 15.73
C ASN A 174 -30.98 -0.25 16.44
N SER A 175 -31.83 0.44 15.67
CA SER A 175 -32.86 1.35 16.21
C SER A 175 -33.86 0.67 17.18
N ASN A 176 -34.02 -0.65 17.07
CA ASN A 176 -34.93 -1.43 17.91
C ASN A 176 -34.23 -2.05 19.13
N HIS A 177 -32.91 -1.87 19.26
CA HIS A 177 -32.04 -2.49 20.28
C HIS A 177 -32.11 -4.03 20.35
N ASP A 178 -32.50 -4.69 19.26
CA ASP A 178 -32.64 -6.14 19.15
C ASP A 178 -31.66 -6.81 18.16
N ASP A 179 -30.95 -6.01 17.37
CA ASP A 179 -29.95 -6.46 16.39
C ASP A 179 -28.75 -5.51 16.31
N ILE A 180 -27.72 -5.91 15.55
CA ILE A 180 -26.44 -5.21 15.48
C ILE A 180 -26.21 -4.63 14.09
N ASN A 181 -25.91 -3.34 14.06
CA ASN A 181 -25.47 -2.61 12.88
C ASN A 181 -23.99 -2.26 12.98
N VAL A 182 -23.39 -2.01 11.82
CA VAL A 182 -22.06 -1.42 11.67
C VAL A 182 -22.21 -0.04 11.06
N LEU A 183 -21.71 0.99 11.75
CA LEU A 183 -21.74 2.38 11.31
C LEU A 183 -20.73 3.23 12.09
N HIS A 184 -20.44 4.43 11.58
CA HIS A 184 -19.67 5.41 12.32
C HIS A 184 -20.60 6.17 13.27
N GLY A 185 -20.45 5.90 14.57
CA GLY A 185 -21.33 6.42 15.62
C GLY A 185 -21.39 7.95 15.66
N ARG A 186 -22.52 8.50 16.10
CA ARG A 186 -22.75 9.95 16.23
C ARG A 186 -22.55 10.73 14.91
N THR A 187 -22.72 10.07 13.76
CA THR A 187 -22.69 10.68 12.43
C THR A 187 -23.94 10.36 11.61
N LEU A 188 -24.03 10.87 10.37
CA LEU A 188 -25.13 10.64 9.44
C LEU A 188 -24.85 9.49 8.46
N THR A 189 -23.86 8.64 8.73
CA THR A 189 -23.59 7.47 7.88
C THR A 189 -24.74 6.47 7.95
N THR A 190 -25.17 5.94 6.81
CA THR A 190 -26.23 4.92 6.80
C THR A 190 -25.68 3.56 7.23
N PRO A 191 -26.34 2.83 8.14
CA PRO A 191 -25.79 1.60 8.71
C PRO A 191 -25.86 0.40 7.75
N VAL A 192 -24.95 -0.56 7.92
CA VAL A 192 -25.02 -1.90 7.33
C VAL A 192 -25.22 -2.95 8.43
N LYS A 193 -25.94 -4.04 8.15
CA LYS A 193 -26.14 -5.10 9.16
C LYS A 193 -24.83 -5.84 9.39
N LEU A 194 -24.52 -6.12 10.66
CA LEU A 194 -23.32 -6.88 11.02
C LEU A 194 -23.25 -8.24 10.31
N ILE A 195 -24.38 -8.94 10.17
CA ILE A 195 -24.43 -10.26 9.55
C ILE A 195 -23.89 -10.26 8.11
N ASP A 196 -24.12 -9.19 7.36
CA ASP A 196 -23.67 -9.06 5.98
C ASP A 196 -22.15 -8.85 5.95
N CYS A 197 -21.61 -8.00 6.83
CA CYS A 197 -20.17 -7.85 7.01
C CYS A 197 -19.48 -9.17 7.38
N LEU A 198 -20.01 -9.91 8.37
CA LEU A 198 -19.42 -11.18 8.81
C LEU A 198 -19.47 -12.26 7.71
N ARG A 199 -20.55 -12.33 6.94
CA ARG A 199 -20.67 -13.26 5.79
C ARG A 199 -19.65 -12.94 4.71
N THR A 200 -19.51 -11.66 4.36
CA THR A 200 -18.50 -11.20 3.40
C THR A 200 -17.09 -11.47 3.90
N ILE A 201 -16.82 -11.28 5.19
CA ILE A 201 -15.54 -11.67 5.79
C ILE A 201 -15.32 -13.18 5.66
N ARG A 202 -16.29 -14.03 6.03
CA ARG A 202 -16.18 -15.50 5.91
C ARG A 202 -15.82 -15.93 4.49
N GLU A 203 -16.44 -15.32 3.47
CA GLU A 203 -16.23 -15.67 2.06
C GLU A 203 -14.86 -15.22 1.54
N TYR A 204 -14.40 -14.02 1.91
CA TYR A 204 -13.22 -13.40 1.29
C TYR A 204 -11.98 -13.34 2.20
N ALA A 205 -12.07 -13.74 3.47
CA ALA A 205 -10.98 -13.63 4.45
C ALA A 205 -9.65 -14.16 3.94
N PHE A 206 -9.67 -15.25 3.16
CA PHE A 206 -8.46 -15.92 2.69
C PHE A 206 -8.34 -15.99 1.15
N ALA A 207 -9.11 -15.15 0.43
CA ALA A 207 -9.12 -15.15 -1.03
C ALA A 207 -7.78 -14.71 -1.65
N SER A 208 -7.06 -13.81 -0.98
CA SER A 208 -5.78 -13.25 -1.44
C SER A 208 -4.56 -13.77 -0.67
N SER A 209 -4.77 -14.35 0.51
CA SER A 209 -3.71 -14.76 1.43
C SER A 209 -4.21 -15.83 2.41
N PRO A 210 -3.45 -16.90 2.70
CA PRO A 210 -3.83 -17.90 3.69
C PRO A 210 -3.55 -17.45 5.14
N TYR A 211 -2.85 -16.32 5.32
CA TYR A 211 -2.43 -15.82 6.63
C TYR A 211 -3.57 -15.16 7.42
N PRO A 212 -3.46 -15.10 8.76
CA PRO A 212 -4.57 -14.72 9.63
C PRO A 212 -5.21 -13.37 9.27
N LEU A 213 -6.51 -13.26 9.56
CA LEU A 213 -7.25 -12.01 9.50
C LEU A 213 -7.53 -11.52 10.93
N ILE A 214 -7.28 -10.25 11.21
CA ILE A 214 -7.62 -9.62 12.50
C ILE A 214 -8.85 -8.73 12.30
N ILE A 215 -9.92 -9.01 13.04
CA ILE A 215 -11.09 -8.13 13.16
C ILE A 215 -10.92 -7.27 14.41
N THR A 216 -10.71 -5.97 14.23
CA THR A 216 -10.77 -4.98 15.30
C THR A 216 -12.22 -4.55 15.49
N LEU A 217 -12.77 -4.75 16.69
CA LEU A 217 -14.10 -4.29 17.03
C LEU A 217 -14.01 -3.00 17.85
N GLU A 218 -14.80 -2.00 17.46
CA GLU A 218 -15.17 -0.90 18.33
C GLU A 218 -16.56 -1.22 18.90
N ASP A 219 -16.59 -1.69 20.15
CA ASP A 219 -17.77 -2.28 20.76
C ASP A 219 -18.61 -1.27 21.56
N HIS A 220 -19.78 -0.94 21.03
CA HIS A 220 -20.79 -0.08 21.67
C HIS A 220 -22.05 -0.86 22.09
N LEU A 221 -21.93 -2.18 22.28
CA LEU A 221 -23.05 -3.07 22.59
C LEU A 221 -23.25 -3.28 24.09
N ASN A 222 -24.51 -3.51 24.48
CA ASN A 222 -24.84 -4.03 25.81
C ASN A 222 -24.56 -5.55 25.92
N THR A 223 -24.65 -6.11 27.12
CA THR A 223 -24.35 -7.53 27.40
C THR A 223 -25.13 -8.51 26.53
N THR A 224 -26.44 -8.29 26.34
CA THR A 224 -27.29 -9.14 25.50
C THR A 224 -26.83 -9.14 24.05
N LEU A 225 -26.51 -7.97 23.51
CA LEU A 225 -26.03 -7.83 22.13
C LEU A 225 -24.59 -8.33 21.97
N ARG A 226 -23.73 -8.23 23.00
CA ARG A 226 -22.40 -8.89 23.01
C ARG A 226 -22.52 -10.41 22.94
N ALA A 227 -23.45 -11.01 23.67
CA ALA A 227 -23.73 -12.45 23.58
C ALA A 227 -24.25 -12.82 22.19
N LYS A 228 -25.13 -12.00 21.60
CA LYS A 228 -25.61 -12.17 20.22
C LYS A 228 -24.47 -12.07 19.20
N LEU A 229 -23.60 -11.07 19.32
CA LEU A 229 -22.38 -10.90 18.52
C LEU A 229 -21.50 -12.15 18.59
N ALA A 230 -21.27 -12.65 19.81
CA ALA A 230 -20.45 -13.84 20.01
C ALA A 230 -21.06 -15.09 19.36
N SER A 231 -22.37 -15.27 19.52
CA SER A 231 -23.12 -16.34 18.86
C SER A 231 -23.04 -16.24 17.32
N MET A 232 -23.23 -15.03 16.77
CA MET A 232 -23.10 -14.79 15.33
C MET A 232 -21.70 -15.10 14.80
N MET A 233 -20.64 -14.67 15.50
CA MET A 233 -19.26 -14.97 15.10
C MET A 233 -18.96 -16.46 15.15
N ASN A 234 -19.37 -17.16 16.21
CA ASN A 234 -19.20 -18.61 16.32
C ASN A 234 -19.93 -19.37 15.20
N GLN A 235 -21.18 -19.00 14.90
CA GLN A 235 -21.95 -19.63 13.83
C GLN A 235 -21.39 -19.33 12.44
N ILE A 236 -20.99 -18.07 12.19
CA ILE A 236 -20.56 -17.61 10.87
C ILE A 236 -19.09 -17.94 10.60
N PHE A 237 -18.20 -18.02 11.58
CA PHE A 237 -16.80 -18.35 11.33
C PHE A 237 -16.49 -19.82 11.64
N GLY A 238 -17.17 -20.41 12.63
CA GLY A 238 -16.92 -21.80 13.04
C GLY A 238 -15.43 -22.04 13.27
N ASP A 239 -14.87 -23.07 12.63
CA ASP A 239 -13.46 -23.45 12.75
C ASP A 239 -12.46 -22.38 12.26
N LEU A 240 -12.91 -21.36 11.52
CA LEU A 240 -12.05 -20.25 11.11
C LEU A 240 -11.77 -19.31 12.29
N LEU A 241 -12.65 -19.25 13.30
CA LEU A 241 -12.44 -18.40 14.47
C LEU A 241 -11.33 -18.97 15.35
N TYR A 242 -10.34 -18.14 15.69
CA TYR A 242 -9.33 -18.50 16.67
C TYR A 242 -9.76 -18.04 18.05
N VAL A 243 -9.80 -19.00 18.97
CA VAL A 243 -10.05 -18.78 20.39
C VAL A 243 -8.80 -19.28 21.12
N PRO A 244 -8.14 -18.43 21.94
CA PRO A 244 -6.95 -18.85 22.64
C PRO A 244 -7.26 -19.88 23.72
N ASN A 245 -6.35 -20.83 23.93
CA ASN A 245 -6.51 -21.89 24.94
C ASN A 245 -6.41 -21.36 26.39
N THR A 246 -5.78 -20.20 26.57
CA THR A 246 -5.54 -19.54 27.86
C THR A 246 -5.84 -18.06 27.73
N GLU A 247 -6.37 -17.43 28.79
CA GLU A 247 -6.61 -15.97 28.81
C GLU A 247 -5.29 -15.18 28.80
N HIS A 248 -4.22 -15.78 29.34
CA HIS A 248 -2.89 -15.20 29.37
C HIS A 248 -2.03 -15.77 28.24
N ILE A 249 -1.63 -14.89 27.33
CA ILE A 249 -0.70 -15.18 26.25
C ILE A 249 0.53 -14.29 26.46
N GLU A 250 1.69 -14.91 26.69
CA GLU A 250 2.95 -14.19 26.87
C GLU A 250 3.58 -13.75 25.54
N THR A 251 3.23 -14.42 24.44
CA THR A 251 3.76 -14.14 23.10
C THR A 251 2.72 -14.53 22.05
N PHE A 252 2.50 -13.65 21.06
CA PHE A 252 1.56 -13.98 19.99
C PHE A 252 2.01 -15.21 19.21
N PRO A 253 1.07 -16.10 18.81
CA PRO A 253 1.37 -17.15 17.82
C PRO A 253 1.87 -16.54 16.51
N SER A 254 2.48 -17.35 15.65
CA SER A 254 2.99 -16.87 14.36
C SER A 254 1.89 -16.75 13.29
N PRO A 255 2.10 -15.95 12.22
CA PRO A 255 1.25 -16.01 11.05
C PRO A 255 1.08 -17.44 10.49
N GLU A 256 2.14 -18.26 10.53
CA GLU A 256 2.12 -19.65 10.07
C GLU A 256 1.20 -20.52 10.94
N ASP A 257 1.28 -20.43 12.27
CA ASP A 257 0.42 -21.17 13.20
C ASP A 257 -1.06 -20.80 13.08
N LEU A 258 -1.31 -19.55 12.66
CA LEU A 258 -2.64 -18.96 12.55
C LEU A 258 -3.16 -18.94 11.10
N LYS A 259 -2.59 -19.75 10.21
CA LYS A 259 -3.12 -19.90 8.85
C LYS A 259 -4.60 -20.28 8.88
N MET A 260 -5.37 -19.62 8.00
CA MET A 260 -6.81 -19.80 7.87
C MET A 260 -7.59 -19.46 9.15
N LYS A 261 -7.03 -18.61 10.03
CA LYS A 261 -7.69 -18.15 11.25
C LYS A 261 -8.10 -16.68 11.23
N ILE A 262 -9.21 -16.40 11.89
CA ILE A 262 -9.77 -15.07 12.15
C ILE A 262 -9.64 -14.79 13.64
N LEU A 263 -8.97 -13.69 13.99
CA LEU A 263 -8.73 -13.27 15.37
C LEU A 263 -9.61 -12.05 15.68
N VAL A 264 -10.13 -11.98 16.91
CA VAL A 264 -10.89 -10.82 17.38
C VAL A 264 -10.03 -9.97 18.31
N SER A 265 -9.98 -8.67 18.03
CA SER A 265 -9.26 -7.66 18.78
C SER A 265 -10.22 -6.60 19.33
N THR A 266 -10.45 -6.58 20.63
CA THR A 266 -11.35 -5.61 21.29
C THR A 266 -10.97 -5.38 22.75
N LYS A 267 -11.62 -4.41 23.42
CA LYS A 267 -11.48 -4.19 24.87
C LYS A 267 -12.20 -5.34 25.60
N PRO A 268 -11.55 -6.01 26.57
CA PRO A 268 -12.24 -6.96 27.45
C PRO A 268 -13.34 -6.26 28.29
N PRO A 269 -14.45 -6.94 28.60
CA PRO A 269 -15.42 -6.45 29.59
C PRO A 269 -14.76 -6.18 30.95
N THR A 270 -15.16 -5.12 31.63
CA THR A 270 -14.73 -4.83 33.00
C THR A 270 -15.49 -5.66 34.01
N GLU A 271 -14.81 -6.58 34.70
CA GLU A 271 -15.34 -7.22 35.91
C GLU A 271 -15.32 -6.21 37.06
N TYR A 272 -16.49 -5.92 37.65
CA TYR A 272 -16.60 -5.06 38.82
C TYR A 272 -15.93 -5.71 40.04
N LEU A 273 -14.83 -5.14 40.52
CA LEU A 273 -14.54 -5.11 41.96
C LEU A 273 -15.04 -3.76 42.48
N GLU A 274 -15.96 -3.81 43.44
CA GLU A 274 -16.58 -2.64 44.06
C GLU A 274 -15.51 -1.68 44.62
N GLU A 275 -15.31 -0.52 43.98
CA GLU A 275 -14.58 0.59 44.60
C GLU A 275 -15.58 1.66 45.10
N PRO A 276 -15.40 2.22 46.31
CA PRO A 276 -16.39 3.13 46.90
C PRO A 276 -16.37 4.50 46.21
N LYS A 277 -17.53 4.94 45.68
CA LYS A 277 -17.73 6.29 45.14
C LYS A 277 -17.58 7.34 46.26
N MET A 278 -16.56 8.21 46.17
CA MET A 278 -16.53 9.50 46.88
C MET A 278 -17.35 10.55 46.11
N PRO A 279 -18.07 11.48 46.76
CA PRO A 279 -18.98 12.40 46.09
C PRO A 279 -18.22 13.54 45.39
N ARG A 280 -18.68 13.98 44.21
CA ARG A 280 -18.24 15.21 43.54
C ARG A 280 -19.25 16.33 43.81
N ASP A 281 -18.75 17.47 44.28
CA ASP A 281 -19.51 18.71 44.41
C ASP A 281 -19.82 19.33 43.05
N LYS A 282 -21.02 19.91 42.94
CA LYS A 282 -21.52 20.66 41.79
C LYS A 282 -21.13 22.13 41.93
N ASP A 283 -20.64 22.74 40.85
CA ASP A 283 -20.73 24.20 40.66
C ASP A 283 -20.97 24.58 39.19
N THR A 284 -22.23 24.92 38.92
CA THR A 284 -22.82 26.15 38.35
C THR A 284 -22.10 26.98 37.24
N GLU A 285 -22.81 27.08 36.10
CA GLU A 285 -23.06 28.23 35.17
C GLU A 285 -21.92 29.09 34.59
N ALA A 286 -21.87 29.24 33.25
CA ALA A 286 -22.48 30.37 32.51
C ALA A 286 -21.93 30.57 31.07
N GLN A 287 -22.88 30.62 30.12
CA GLN A 287 -23.02 31.50 28.93
C GLN A 287 -21.84 31.93 28.03
N GLY A 288 -22.03 31.72 26.72
CA GLY A 288 -21.95 32.80 25.74
C GLY A 288 -21.19 32.53 24.43
N GLY A 289 -21.84 32.81 23.29
CA GLY A 289 -21.15 33.29 22.08
C GLY A 289 -21.34 32.44 20.81
N ALA A 290 -22.19 32.91 19.91
CA ALA A 290 -22.19 32.55 18.49
C ALA A 290 -21.22 33.48 17.72
N GLU A 291 -20.56 32.96 16.67
CA GLU A 291 -20.40 33.56 15.33
C GLU A 291 -19.24 32.91 14.54
N ASP A 292 -19.63 32.20 13.47
CA ASP A 292 -19.20 32.27 12.07
C ASP A 292 -17.74 32.50 11.59
N GLU A 293 -17.43 31.67 10.58
CA GLU A 293 -16.67 31.91 9.34
C GLU A 293 -15.13 31.78 9.24
N ALA A 294 -14.75 30.96 8.24
CA ALA A 294 -13.80 31.23 7.14
C ALA A 294 -12.63 30.23 6.98
N TRP A 295 -12.57 29.69 5.77
CA TRP A 295 -11.60 28.73 5.26
C TRP A 295 -10.31 29.40 4.74
N GLY A 296 -9.18 28.73 4.95
CA GLY A 296 -8.02 28.72 4.05
C GLY A 296 -6.93 29.79 4.26
N GLU A 297 -5.73 29.36 4.64
CA GLU A 297 -4.51 29.40 3.80
C GLU A 297 -3.26 28.92 4.58
N GLU A 298 -2.26 28.49 3.82
CA GLU A 298 -0.97 27.93 4.23
C GLU A 298 -0.14 28.88 5.09
N ILE A 299 0.55 28.37 6.13
CA ILE A 299 1.71 29.07 6.72
C ILE A 299 2.91 28.14 6.96
N VAL A 300 3.92 28.45 6.15
CA VAL A 300 5.37 28.36 6.28
C VAL A 300 5.95 28.08 7.68
N HIS A 301 6.93 27.19 7.71
CA HIS A 301 7.82 26.91 8.86
C HIS A 301 8.46 28.17 9.47
N GLN A 302 8.25 28.38 10.77
CA GLN A 302 9.22 29.03 11.65
C GLN A 302 9.36 28.21 12.94
N LYS A 303 10.62 27.98 13.35
CA LYS A 303 10.98 27.40 14.66
C LYS A 303 10.56 28.36 15.79
N PRO A 304 10.27 27.84 16.99
CA PRO A 304 10.61 28.56 18.21
C PRO A 304 11.56 27.78 19.12
N GLU A 305 12.38 28.56 19.81
CA GLU A 305 13.31 28.17 20.85
C GLU A 305 12.60 27.69 22.13
N ILE A 306 13.39 26.98 22.93
CA ILE A 306 13.00 26.18 24.10
C ILE A 306 12.81 27.07 25.33
N GLY A 307 11.65 26.97 25.96
CA GLY A 307 11.37 27.49 27.30
C GLY A 307 10.28 26.67 27.97
N ASP A 308 10.71 25.80 28.89
CA ASP A 308 9.96 24.96 29.86
C ASP A 308 8.41 25.02 29.81
N ILE A 309 7.80 24.11 29.03
CA ILE A 309 6.34 24.02 28.79
C ILE A 309 5.69 22.87 29.61
N SER A 310 6.46 22.20 30.47
CA SER A 310 6.05 20.96 31.16
C SER A 310 4.82 21.07 32.07
N LYS A 311 4.37 22.28 32.45
CA LYS A 311 3.26 22.47 33.41
C LYS A 311 2.03 23.22 32.91
N VAL A 312 2.04 23.76 31.69
CA VAL A 312 0.95 24.65 31.21
C VAL A 312 -0.02 23.93 30.26
N PHE A 313 0.31 22.73 29.78
CA PHE A 313 -0.50 22.02 28.78
C PHE A 313 -1.37 20.87 29.32
N GLU A 314 -1.30 20.55 30.63
CA GLU A 314 -2.15 19.52 31.24
C GLU A 314 -3.61 19.95 31.44
N HIS A 315 -3.95 21.23 31.24
CA HIS A 315 -5.31 21.76 31.49
C HIS A 315 -6.14 22.09 30.23
N LYS A 316 -5.71 21.70 29.02
CA LYS A 316 -6.49 21.91 27.78
C LYS A 316 -6.65 20.67 26.88
N GLN A 317 -6.53 19.46 27.44
CA GLN A 317 -6.68 18.20 26.69
C GLN A 317 -8.01 17.44 26.94
N SER A 318 -9.06 18.13 27.40
CA SER A 318 -10.36 17.48 27.66
C SER A 318 -11.40 17.63 26.53
N GLU A 319 -11.09 18.27 25.41
CA GLU A 319 -12.01 18.39 24.26
C GLU A 319 -11.50 17.59 23.03
N GLU A 320 -11.22 16.31 23.24
CA GLU A 320 -11.30 15.32 22.18
C GLU A 320 -12.36 14.33 22.63
N PHE A 321 -13.44 14.20 21.83
CA PHE A 321 -14.64 13.36 22.05
C PHE A 321 -14.48 12.41 23.24
N GLN A 322 -14.91 12.89 24.41
CA GLN A 322 -15.12 12.00 25.53
C GLN A 322 -16.17 10.98 25.06
N ASP A 323 -15.75 9.72 25.05
CA ASP A 323 -16.65 8.58 25.18
C ASP A 323 -17.42 8.81 26.49
N GLU A 324 -18.51 9.57 26.45
CA GLU A 324 -19.59 9.43 27.42
C GLU A 324 -20.12 8.01 27.20
N GLU A 325 -19.50 7.06 27.90
CA GLU A 325 -20.08 5.76 28.22
C GLU A 325 -21.35 6.09 29.03
N ASP A 326 -22.52 5.94 28.40
CA ASP A 326 -23.78 5.84 29.14
C ASP A 326 -23.64 4.64 30.08
N HIS A 327 -23.33 4.92 31.35
CA HIS A 327 -23.33 3.95 32.42
C HIS A 327 -24.78 3.57 32.76
N ASP A 328 -25.39 2.74 31.91
CA ASP A 328 -26.51 1.94 32.34
C ASP A 328 -25.95 0.85 33.29
N GLU A 329 -26.22 1.00 34.59
CA GLU A 329 -25.99 -0.03 35.61
C GLU A 329 -26.85 -1.26 35.27
N ILE A 330 -26.32 -2.19 34.48
CA ILE A 330 -26.96 -3.47 34.14
C ILE A 330 -26.13 -4.61 34.72
N ILE A 331 -26.76 -5.37 35.62
CA ILE A 331 -26.21 -6.55 36.29
C ILE A 331 -25.84 -7.61 35.22
N GLU A 332 -24.55 -7.89 35.07
CA GLU A 332 -24.04 -8.91 34.14
C GLU A 332 -24.49 -10.31 34.58
N ARG A 333 -24.98 -11.13 33.64
CA ARG A 333 -25.13 -12.58 33.85
C ARG A 333 -23.78 -13.25 33.57
N PRO A 334 -23.22 -14.03 34.51
CA PRO A 334 -21.84 -14.55 34.39
C PRO A 334 -21.56 -15.36 33.11
N HIS A 335 -22.56 -16.08 32.59
CA HIS A 335 -22.38 -16.98 31.44
C HIS A 335 -22.32 -16.25 30.09
N GLU A 336 -23.00 -15.11 29.95
CA GLU A 336 -23.11 -14.36 28.68
C GLU A 336 -21.89 -13.44 28.46
N ALA A 337 -21.33 -12.88 29.53
CA ALA A 337 -20.07 -12.13 29.50
C ALA A 337 -18.87 -13.04 29.18
N ALA A 338 -18.92 -14.30 29.64
CA ALA A 338 -17.87 -15.29 29.38
C ALA A 338 -17.74 -15.56 27.88
N ASP A 339 -18.82 -15.89 27.17
CA ASP A 339 -18.74 -16.27 25.75
C ASP A 339 -18.11 -15.17 24.87
N TYR A 340 -18.49 -13.91 25.09
CA TYR A 340 -17.89 -12.77 24.37
C TYR A 340 -16.41 -12.59 24.72
N ARG A 341 -16.04 -12.68 26.00
CA ARG A 341 -14.66 -12.57 26.47
C ARG A 341 -13.76 -13.65 25.85
N HIS A 342 -14.25 -14.90 25.76
CA HIS A 342 -13.49 -16.01 25.18
C HIS A 342 -13.17 -15.80 23.69
N LEU A 343 -13.95 -15.00 22.96
CA LEU A 343 -13.62 -14.67 21.56
C LEU A 343 -12.40 -13.78 21.41
N ILE A 344 -12.04 -13.01 22.45
CA ILE A 344 -11.01 -11.97 22.37
C ILE A 344 -9.63 -12.63 22.32
N SER A 345 -9.08 -12.73 21.11
CA SER A 345 -7.75 -13.28 20.87
C SER A 345 -6.63 -12.26 21.11
N ILE A 346 -6.94 -10.96 20.93
CA ILE A 346 -5.98 -9.85 21.05
C ILE A 346 -6.62 -8.77 21.94
N PRO A 347 -6.35 -8.76 23.25
CA PRO A 347 -6.95 -7.79 24.15
C PRO A 347 -6.40 -6.38 23.88
N ALA A 348 -7.31 -5.40 23.78
CA ALA A 348 -6.94 -3.99 23.71
C ALA A 348 -6.62 -3.44 25.12
N ARG A 349 -5.43 -2.82 25.27
CA ARG A 349 -4.98 -2.25 26.55
C ARG A 349 -5.67 -0.92 26.84
N LYS A 350 -6.06 -0.71 28.10
CA LYS A 350 -6.50 0.59 28.62
C LYS A 350 -5.28 1.46 28.94
N LYS A 351 -5.40 2.77 28.74
CA LYS A 351 -4.38 3.77 29.12
C LYS A 351 -4.46 4.09 30.62
N ILE A 352 -4.23 3.10 31.48
CA ILE A 352 -4.25 3.31 32.93
C ILE A 352 -2.91 3.92 33.35
N GLY A 353 -2.92 5.06 34.04
CA GLY A 353 -1.70 5.74 34.52
C GLY A 353 -0.93 6.52 33.44
N GLY A 354 -1.54 6.80 32.29
CA GLY A 354 -0.93 7.55 31.20
C GLY A 354 -0.11 6.69 30.23
N LEU A 355 0.48 7.35 29.21
CA LEU A 355 1.15 6.66 28.11
C LEU A 355 2.42 5.93 28.56
N THR A 356 3.22 6.53 29.45
CA THR A 356 4.46 5.94 29.97
C THR A 356 4.19 4.60 30.65
N GLU A 357 3.18 4.52 31.51
CA GLU A 357 2.81 3.27 32.19
C GLU A 357 2.31 2.22 31.19
N THR A 358 1.51 2.65 30.20
CA THR A 358 0.95 1.77 29.18
C THR A 358 2.02 1.15 28.27
N LEU A 359 3.12 1.88 28.04
CA LEU A 359 4.25 1.43 27.22
C LEU A 359 5.22 0.52 27.98
N LYS A 360 5.13 0.41 29.30
CA LYS A 360 5.97 -0.53 30.07
C LYS A 360 5.70 -1.96 29.63
N THR A 361 6.78 -2.69 29.39
CA THR A 361 6.75 -4.06 28.85
C THR A 361 6.62 -5.14 29.93
N ASP A 362 6.47 -4.77 31.21
CA ASP A 362 6.52 -5.69 32.36
C ASP A 362 5.27 -6.55 32.53
N SER A 363 4.30 -6.46 31.61
CA SER A 363 3.13 -7.32 31.63
C SER A 363 3.44 -8.68 31.01
N ASN A 364 3.19 -9.76 31.75
CA ASN A 364 3.22 -11.16 31.25
C ASN A 364 2.09 -11.48 30.24
N GLN A 365 1.48 -10.47 29.62
CA GLN A 365 0.37 -10.63 28.68
C GLN A 365 0.58 -9.69 27.51
N VAL A 366 0.60 -10.23 26.28
CA VAL A 366 0.62 -9.40 25.08
C VAL A 366 -0.75 -8.83 24.77
N GLY A 367 -0.77 -7.64 24.16
CA GLY A 367 -2.01 -7.00 23.76
C GLY A 367 -1.78 -5.95 22.69
N ARG A 368 -2.84 -5.20 22.41
CA ARG A 368 -2.83 -4.12 21.43
C ARG A 368 -3.05 -2.76 22.09
N LEU A 369 -2.22 -1.78 21.75
CA LEU A 369 -2.46 -0.36 22.04
C LEU A 369 -2.94 0.34 20.75
N SER A 370 -3.91 1.25 20.87
CA SER A 370 -4.38 2.10 19.76
C SER A 370 -4.13 3.57 20.07
N LEU A 371 -3.50 4.28 19.13
CA LEU A 371 -3.25 5.73 19.22
C LEU A 371 -3.71 6.42 17.94
N SER A 372 -4.38 7.57 18.06
CA SER A 372 -4.60 8.44 16.91
C SER A 372 -3.26 8.95 16.40
N GLU A 373 -3.18 9.32 15.12
CA GLU A 373 -1.92 9.82 14.53
C GLU A 373 -1.35 11.02 15.30
N GLN A 374 -2.20 11.91 15.84
CA GLN A 374 -1.78 13.10 16.59
C GLN A 374 -1.19 12.75 17.95
N VAL A 375 -1.81 11.80 18.66
CA VAL A 375 -1.29 11.30 19.93
C VAL A 375 0.02 10.56 19.71
N PHE A 376 0.09 9.75 18.65
CA PHE A 376 1.30 9.04 18.29
C PHE A 376 2.45 10.00 17.91
N GLU A 377 2.19 11.02 17.10
CA GLU A 377 3.18 12.06 16.74
C GLU A 377 3.80 12.69 17.98
N LYS A 378 2.98 13.11 18.95
CA LYS A 378 3.45 13.64 20.24
C LYS A 378 4.24 12.59 21.04
N ALA A 379 3.77 11.35 21.06
CA ALA A 379 4.43 10.25 21.77
C ALA A 379 5.84 9.98 21.23
N THR A 380 6.07 10.05 19.91
CA THR A 380 7.40 9.83 19.32
C THR A 380 8.44 10.90 19.69
N ILE A 381 8.01 12.05 20.22
CA ILE A 381 8.91 13.11 20.68
C ILE A 381 9.55 12.70 22.02
N HIS A 382 8.75 12.12 22.93
CA HIS A 382 9.16 11.88 24.32
C HIS A 382 9.39 10.40 24.66
N HIS A 383 8.85 9.47 23.85
CA HIS A 383 8.80 8.04 24.17
C HIS A 383 9.23 7.13 23.00
N GLY A 384 10.07 7.63 22.08
CA GLY A 384 10.45 6.90 20.86
C GLY A 384 11.03 5.51 21.12
N ASN A 385 11.96 5.40 22.09
CA ASN A 385 12.62 4.15 22.43
C ASN A 385 11.66 3.17 23.12
N GLU A 386 10.80 3.68 24.01
CA GLU A 386 9.78 2.90 24.70
C GLU A 386 8.76 2.33 23.71
N ILE A 387 8.38 3.09 22.68
CA ILE A 387 7.50 2.60 21.61
C ILE A 387 8.16 1.46 20.84
N ILE A 388 9.44 1.57 20.47
CA ILE A 388 10.15 0.50 19.75
C ILE A 388 10.22 -0.77 20.60
N ARG A 389 10.56 -0.64 21.90
CA ARG A 389 10.54 -1.76 22.86
C ARG A 389 9.14 -2.39 22.97
N PHE A 390 8.10 -1.57 23.11
CA PHE A 390 6.72 -2.03 23.19
C PHE A 390 6.32 -2.84 21.96
N THR A 391 6.62 -2.33 20.75
CA THR A 391 6.22 -2.97 19.49
C THR A 391 6.96 -4.27 19.18
N LYS A 392 8.03 -4.62 19.91
CA LYS A 392 8.65 -5.94 19.76
C LYS A 392 7.66 -7.06 20.13
N ASN A 393 7.03 -6.94 21.29
CA ASN A 393 6.16 -7.99 21.85
C ASN A 393 4.68 -7.68 21.69
N ASN A 394 4.29 -6.41 21.62
CA ASN A 394 2.90 -5.96 21.54
C ASN A 394 2.55 -5.40 20.18
N LEU A 395 1.25 -5.36 19.88
CA LEU A 395 0.74 -4.71 18.68
C LEU A 395 0.45 -3.22 18.96
N LEU A 396 0.95 -2.35 18.10
CA LEU A 396 0.58 -0.95 18.09
C LEU A 396 -0.24 -0.64 16.83
N ARG A 397 -1.46 -0.16 17.05
CA ARG A 397 -2.34 0.37 16.01
C ARG A 397 -2.28 1.89 16.01
N ILE A 398 -2.06 2.45 14.83
CA ILE A 398 -2.14 3.89 14.58
C ILE A 398 -3.31 4.13 13.63
N TYR A 399 -4.17 5.09 13.93
CA TYR A 399 -5.33 5.40 13.09
C TYR A 399 -5.47 6.89 12.78
N PRO A 400 -6.11 7.26 11.66
CA PRO A 400 -6.32 8.65 11.27
C PRO A 400 -7.09 9.43 12.34
N ARG A 401 -6.76 10.71 12.55
CA ARG A 401 -7.48 11.60 13.48
C ARG A 401 -8.91 11.87 13.02
N GLY A 402 -9.81 12.15 13.97
CA GLY A 402 -11.23 12.41 13.70
C GLY A 402 -11.50 13.59 12.75
N THR A 403 -10.60 14.60 12.68
CA THR A 403 -10.77 15.75 11.77
C THR A 403 -10.53 15.42 10.29
N ARG A 404 -10.13 14.19 9.95
CA ARG A 404 -10.00 13.73 8.56
C ARG A 404 -11.36 13.31 7.97
N PHE A 405 -12.33 14.21 7.99
CA PHE A 405 -13.70 13.94 7.54
C PHE A 405 -13.81 13.42 6.11
N ALA A 406 -12.93 13.89 5.21
CA ALA A 406 -12.84 13.42 3.82
C ALA A 406 -12.12 12.06 3.66
N SER A 407 -11.87 11.32 4.74
CA SER A 407 -11.20 10.01 4.73
C SER A 407 -9.80 10.04 4.12
N SER A 408 -9.08 11.16 4.33
CA SER A 408 -7.66 11.25 3.97
C SER A 408 -6.79 10.35 4.87
N ASN A 409 -5.55 10.09 4.46
CA ASN A 409 -4.64 9.21 5.18
C ASN A 409 -3.35 9.93 5.62
N CYS A 410 -2.81 9.52 6.77
CA CYS A 410 -1.53 9.96 7.29
C CYS A 410 -0.34 9.35 6.51
N ASN A 411 0.89 9.80 6.77
CA ASN A 411 2.08 9.18 6.19
C ASN A 411 2.41 7.87 6.94
N PRO A 412 2.39 6.68 6.30
CA PRO A 412 2.58 5.42 7.02
C PRO A 412 3.99 5.24 7.57
N MET A 413 4.98 5.92 6.98
CA MET A 413 6.38 5.85 7.42
C MET A 413 6.54 6.24 8.89
N HIS A 414 5.73 7.19 9.38
CA HIS A 414 5.83 7.65 10.75
C HIS A 414 5.54 6.52 11.75
N GLY A 415 4.61 5.62 11.44
CA GLY A 415 4.35 4.43 12.25
C GLY A 415 5.42 3.35 12.09
N TRP A 416 5.77 2.99 10.86
CA TRP A 416 6.70 1.89 10.58
C TRP A 416 8.11 2.15 11.11
N MET A 417 8.56 3.41 11.13
CA MET A 417 9.85 3.81 11.69
C MET A 417 10.00 3.46 13.18
N TYR A 418 8.90 3.36 13.92
CA TYR A 418 8.90 2.98 15.34
C TYR A 418 8.33 1.56 15.56
N GLY A 419 8.20 0.77 14.50
CA GLY A 419 7.78 -0.63 14.59
C GLY A 419 6.27 -0.86 14.69
N ALA A 420 5.44 0.17 14.51
CA ALA A 420 3.99 0.01 14.57
C ALA A 420 3.49 -0.93 13.46
N GLN A 421 2.82 -2.01 13.86
CA GLN A 421 2.40 -3.09 12.98
C GLN A 421 1.13 -2.74 12.21
N MET A 422 0.17 -2.10 12.89
CA MET A 422 -1.18 -1.87 12.37
C MET A 422 -1.38 -0.38 12.09
N VAL A 423 -0.71 0.15 11.06
CA VAL A 423 -0.99 1.50 10.58
C VAL A 423 -2.27 1.44 9.72
N ALA A 424 -3.40 1.84 10.30
CA ALA A 424 -4.72 1.70 9.72
C ALA A 424 -5.04 2.82 8.73
N PHE A 425 -5.61 2.45 7.57
CA PHE A 425 -5.86 3.37 6.46
C PHE A 425 -7.32 3.34 6.00
N ASN A 426 -7.85 4.51 5.64
CA ASN A 426 -9.08 4.64 4.89
C ASN A 426 -8.87 4.08 3.47
N MET A 427 -9.35 2.85 3.22
CA MET A 427 -9.11 2.08 1.98
C MET A 427 -9.97 2.51 0.79
N GLN A 428 -11.07 3.22 1.04
CA GLN A 428 -12.02 3.73 0.06
C GLN A 428 -11.52 4.96 -0.70
N GLY A 429 -10.47 5.62 -0.19
CA GLY A 429 -9.86 6.79 -0.82
C GLY A 429 -8.80 6.45 -1.87
N TYR A 430 -8.13 7.48 -2.36
CA TYR A 430 -6.93 7.36 -3.18
C TYR A 430 -6.00 8.54 -2.92
N ALA A 431 -4.76 8.26 -2.58
CA ALA A 431 -3.75 9.29 -2.32
C ALA A 431 -2.36 8.66 -2.29
N ARG A 432 -1.34 9.51 -2.37
CA ARG A 432 0.07 9.14 -2.22
C ARG A 432 0.33 8.22 -1.03
N SER A 433 -0.22 8.53 0.14
CA SER A 433 -0.01 7.70 1.34
C SER A 433 -0.57 6.29 1.17
N LEU A 434 -1.76 6.17 0.56
CA LEU A 434 -2.37 4.87 0.27
C LEU A 434 -1.56 4.10 -0.79
N TRP A 435 -1.01 4.78 -1.79
CA TRP A 435 -0.12 4.16 -2.79
C TRP A 435 1.15 3.60 -2.15
N VAL A 436 1.78 4.36 -1.22
CA VAL A 436 2.96 3.90 -0.47
C VAL A 436 2.62 2.69 0.37
N MET A 437 1.47 2.72 1.05
CA MET A 437 1.00 1.59 1.84
C MET A 437 0.75 0.35 0.99
N GLN A 438 0.04 0.48 -0.14
CA GLN A 438 -0.14 -0.61 -1.09
C GLN A 438 1.20 -1.13 -1.63
N GLY A 439 2.16 -0.22 -1.89
CA GLY A 439 3.50 -0.56 -2.35
C GLY A 439 4.29 -1.38 -1.34
N MET A 440 4.29 -1.00 -0.06
CA MET A 440 4.94 -1.76 1.01
C MET A 440 4.38 -3.19 1.09
N PHE A 441 3.06 -3.34 1.04
CA PHE A 441 2.40 -4.64 1.14
C PHE A 441 2.37 -5.46 -0.16
N ARG A 442 3.01 -4.99 -1.25
CA ARG A 442 3.40 -5.87 -2.37
C ARG A 442 4.59 -6.76 -2.04
N ALA A 443 5.33 -6.45 -0.96
CA ALA A 443 6.38 -7.31 -0.42
C ALA A 443 5.83 -8.69 -0.04
N ASN A 444 6.74 -9.65 0.12
CA ASN A 444 6.41 -11.00 0.58
C ASN A 444 5.29 -11.70 -0.20
N GLY A 445 5.28 -11.57 -1.53
CA GLY A 445 4.25 -12.15 -2.38
C GLY A 445 2.86 -11.51 -2.24
N GLY A 446 2.76 -10.34 -1.61
CA GLY A 446 1.48 -9.64 -1.46
C GLY A 446 0.56 -10.22 -0.38
N CYS A 447 1.10 -11.01 0.55
CA CYS A 447 0.28 -11.76 1.51
C CYS A 447 -0.32 -10.93 2.66
N GLY A 448 0.01 -9.63 2.73
CA GLY A 448 -0.48 -8.69 3.75
C GLY A 448 0.28 -8.70 5.08
N TYR A 449 1.32 -9.54 5.21
CA TYR A 449 2.26 -9.58 6.32
C TYR A 449 3.69 -9.38 5.82
N VAL A 450 4.40 -8.42 6.40
CA VAL A 450 5.78 -8.09 6.05
C VAL A 450 6.63 -8.07 7.31
N LYS A 451 7.63 -8.95 7.41
CA LYS A 451 8.50 -9.04 8.59
C LYS A 451 9.20 -7.70 8.83
N LYS A 452 9.19 -7.24 10.08
CA LYS A 452 9.91 -6.03 10.48
C LYS A 452 11.41 -6.24 10.28
N PRO A 453 12.17 -5.19 9.93
CA PRO A 453 13.61 -5.25 9.89
C PRO A 453 14.20 -5.65 11.25
N ASP A 454 15.32 -6.37 11.25
CA ASP A 454 15.95 -6.90 12.47
C ASP A 454 16.29 -5.79 13.48
N PHE A 455 16.63 -4.57 13.02
CA PHE A 455 16.91 -3.43 13.90
C PHE A 455 15.68 -2.89 14.66
N LEU A 456 14.45 -3.28 14.28
CA LEU A 456 13.22 -2.99 15.05
C LEU A 456 12.82 -4.15 15.96
N LEU A 457 13.58 -5.24 15.95
CA LEU A 457 13.40 -6.43 16.79
C LEU A 457 14.50 -6.54 17.84
N ASP A 458 15.69 -6.01 17.55
CA ASP A 458 16.73 -5.77 18.53
C ASP A 458 16.38 -4.56 19.41
N THR A 459 16.29 -4.80 20.71
CA THR A 459 15.78 -3.86 21.73
C THR A 459 16.71 -3.75 22.92
N GLU A 460 17.92 -4.31 22.81
CA GLU A 460 18.98 -4.09 23.79
C GLU A 460 19.36 -2.60 23.79
N GLU A 461 19.57 -2.00 24.96
CA GLU A 461 19.68 -0.55 25.11
C GLU A 461 20.72 0.11 24.18
N VAL A 462 21.82 -0.60 23.90
CA VAL A 462 22.91 -0.12 23.03
C VAL A 462 22.61 -0.21 21.54
N HIS A 463 21.55 -0.93 21.15
CA HIS A 463 21.21 -1.24 19.75
C HIS A 463 19.87 -0.65 19.30
N ILE A 464 19.13 0.03 20.19
CA ILE A 464 17.84 0.62 19.85
C ILE A 464 18.01 1.61 18.70
N PHE A 465 17.26 1.35 17.64
CA PHE A 465 17.17 2.22 16.48
C PHE A 465 16.58 3.58 16.86
N ASP A 466 17.30 4.66 16.57
CA ASP A 466 16.77 6.02 16.63
C ASP A 466 16.36 6.48 15.22
N PRO A 467 15.05 6.63 14.93
CA PRO A 467 14.60 7.06 13.61
C PRO A 467 15.00 8.50 13.24
N LYS A 468 15.48 9.30 14.20
CA LYS A 468 15.95 10.67 14.01
C LYS A 468 17.47 10.76 13.83
N ALA A 469 18.21 9.68 14.08
CA ALA A 469 19.65 9.67 13.95
C ALA A 469 20.11 9.75 12.49
N GLU A 470 21.25 10.41 12.26
CA GLU A 470 21.91 10.42 10.97
C GLU A 470 22.72 9.12 10.76
N LEU A 471 22.08 8.13 10.14
CA LEU A 471 22.70 6.83 9.86
C LEU A 471 23.52 6.86 8.56
N PRO A 472 24.67 6.18 8.44
CA PRO A 472 25.43 6.15 7.19
C PRO A 472 24.63 5.54 6.02
N VAL A 473 25.05 5.83 4.78
CA VAL A 473 24.45 5.20 3.59
C VAL A 473 24.75 3.70 3.62
N LYS A 474 23.70 2.88 3.63
CA LYS A 474 23.78 1.41 3.65
C LYS A 474 23.73 0.81 2.25
N LYS A 475 22.99 1.44 1.33
CA LYS A 475 22.77 0.92 -0.02
C LYS A 475 22.59 2.03 -1.02
N ILE A 476 23.09 1.87 -2.25
CA ILE A 476 22.80 2.79 -3.35
C ILE A 476 21.91 2.08 -4.37
N LEU A 477 20.71 2.63 -4.60
CA LEU A 477 19.80 2.17 -5.66
C LEU A 477 19.96 3.06 -6.89
N LYS A 478 20.34 2.45 -8.01
CA LYS A 478 20.31 3.09 -9.34
C LYS A 478 19.07 2.61 -10.10
N VAL A 479 18.28 3.57 -10.57
CA VAL A 479 17.05 3.33 -11.33
C VAL A 479 17.18 3.96 -12.70
N LYS A 480 17.20 3.15 -13.75
CA LYS A 480 17.18 3.64 -15.13
C LYS A 480 15.81 3.42 -15.76
N VAL A 481 15.18 4.48 -16.26
CA VAL A 481 13.91 4.44 -16.98
C VAL A 481 14.21 4.47 -18.46
N PHE A 482 14.03 3.34 -19.16
CA PHE A 482 14.29 3.27 -20.61
C PHE A 482 13.14 3.90 -21.39
N MET A 483 11.92 3.38 -21.19
CA MET A 483 10.74 3.78 -21.95
C MET A 483 9.44 3.35 -21.25
N GLY A 484 8.32 3.86 -21.75
CA GLY A 484 6.97 3.42 -21.40
C GLY A 484 6.16 3.07 -22.65
N ASP A 485 5.19 2.16 -22.48
CA ASP A 485 4.21 1.81 -23.52
C ASP A 485 2.90 1.34 -22.87
N GLY A 486 1.84 1.27 -23.66
CA GLY A 486 0.57 0.65 -23.30
C GLY A 486 -0.62 1.61 -23.22
N TRP A 487 -0.39 2.91 -23.02
CA TRP A 487 -1.47 3.88 -22.82
C TRP A 487 -2.45 3.94 -23.99
N ARG A 488 -1.97 3.81 -25.23
CA ARG A 488 -2.80 3.82 -26.44
C ARG A 488 -3.79 2.65 -26.54
N PHE A 489 -3.61 1.60 -25.73
CA PHE A 489 -4.51 0.44 -25.69
C PHE A 489 -5.53 0.55 -24.56
N ASP A 490 -5.18 1.23 -23.47
CA ASP A 490 -6.03 1.37 -22.29
C ASP A 490 -6.87 2.66 -22.34
N TYR A 491 -6.41 3.67 -23.08
CA TYR A 491 -7.04 4.99 -23.17
C TYR A 491 -7.43 5.36 -24.60
N SER A 492 -8.44 6.21 -24.72
CA SER A 492 -8.82 6.78 -26.00
C SER A 492 -7.72 7.72 -26.51
N LYS A 493 -7.67 7.89 -27.83
CA LYS A 493 -6.66 8.72 -28.49
C LYS A 493 -6.65 10.20 -28.04
N THR A 494 -7.76 10.68 -27.49
CA THR A 494 -7.94 12.07 -27.04
C THR A 494 -8.15 12.15 -25.53
N HIS A 495 -7.67 11.14 -24.79
CA HIS A 495 -7.88 11.08 -23.35
C HIS A 495 -7.06 12.13 -22.60
N PHE A 496 -5.78 12.27 -22.97
CA PHE A 496 -4.85 13.21 -22.35
C PHE A 496 -4.89 14.56 -23.08
N ASP A 497 -4.57 14.58 -24.38
CA ASP A 497 -4.71 15.78 -25.20
C ASP A 497 -5.73 15.57 -26.34
N ARG A 498 -6.59 16.57 -26.54
CA ARG A 498 -7.66 16.55 -27.55
C ARG A 498 -7.15 16.66 -29.00
N TYR A 499 -6.01 17.31 -29.18
CA TYR A 499 -5.46 17.77 -30.45
C TYR A 499 -4.10 17.16 -30.79
N SER A 500 -3.42 16.56 -29.82
CA SER A 500 -2.12 15.90 -30.01
C SER A 500 -2.01 14.58 -29.22
N PRO A 501 -0.96 13.77 -29.49
CA PRO A 501 -0.53 12.73 -28.56
C PRO A 501 -0.01 13.34 -27.23
N PRO A 502 0.11 12.53 -26.17
CA PRO A 502 0.50 13.01 -24.85
C PRO A 502 1.99 13.36 -24.72
N ASP A 503 2.27 14.28 -23.80
CA ASP A 503 3.60 14.76 -23.42
C ASP A 503 4.08 14.12 -22.10
N PHE A 504 4.40 12.82 -22.14
CA PHE A 504 4.67 12.09 -20.90
C PHE A 504 6.04 12.37 -20.27
N TYR A 505 6.06 12.51 -18.95
CA TYR A 505 7.25 12.44 -18.11
C TYR A 505 7.05 11.50 -16.92
N THR A 506 8.16 10.92 -16.42
CA THR A 506 8.14 10.02 -15.26
C THR A 506 8.81 10.67 -14.06
N ARG A 507 8.15 10.61 -12.90
CA ARG A 507 8.71 10.94 -11.59
C ARG A 507 9.15 9.64 -10.90
N VAL A 508 10.36 9.64 -10.35
CA VAL A 508 10.94 8.51 -9.63
C VAL A 508 11.50 9.02 -8.30
N GLY A 509 11.13 8.37 -7.20
CA GLY A 509 11.56 8.81 -5.87
C GLY A 509 11.39 7.76 -4.79
N ILE A 510 11.76 8.12 -3.57
CA ILE A 510 11.71 7.24 -2.39
C ILE A 510 10.74 7.83 -1.36
N ALA A 511 9.81 7.02 -0.90
CA ALA A 511 9.18 7.20 0.41
C ALA A 511 9.94 6.31 1.41
N GLY A 512 10.41 6.89 2.50
CA GLY A 512 11.27 6.21 3.46
C GLY A 512 11.46 7.09 4.69
N VAL A 513 12.53 6.84 5.45
CA VAL A 513 12.97 7.78 6.49
C VAL A 513 13.23 9.17 5.87
N PRO A 514 13.10 10.27 6.63
CA PRO A 514 13.26 11.63 6.09
C PRO A 514 14.55 11.83 5.28
N ALA A 515 15.66 11.24 5.74
CA ALA A 515 16.97 11.35 5.08
C ALA A 515 17.06 10.63 3.72
N ASP A 516 16.18 9.66 3.46
CA ASP A 516 16.13 8.89 2.20
C ASP A 516 15.07 9.45 1.25
N SER A 517 14.14 10.28 1.72
CA SER A 517 13.01 10.73 0.92
C SER A 517 13.40 11.81 -0.08
N ARG A 518 13.34 11.45 -1.37
CA ARG A 518 13.63 12.35 -2.49
C ARG A 518 12.77 11.98 -3.69
N MET A 519 12.45 12.95 -4.55
CA MET A 519 11.72 12.74 -5.80
C MET A 519 12.40 13.49 -6.93
N GLU A 520 12.66 12.81 -8.03
CA GLU A 520 13.24 13.36 -9.26
C GLU A 520 12.33 13.06 -10.45
N ARG A 521 12.57 13.69 -11.60
CA ARG A 521 11.77 13.45 -12.81
C ARG A 521 12.60 13.39 -14.08
N THR A 522 12.08 12.72 -15.11
CA THR A 522 12.58 12.81 -16.48
C THR A 522 12.18 14.14 -17.11
N ASN A 523 12.73 14.43 -18.29
CA ASN A 523 12.12 15.44 -19.16
C ASN A 523 10.82 14.85 -19.76
N ALA A 524 9.90 15.73 -20.16
CA ALA A 524 8.76 15.34 -20.97
C ALA A 524 9.22 14.94 -22.38
N ILE A 525 8.58 13.93 -22.96
CA ILE A 525 8.74 13.55 -24.35
C ILE A 525 7.46 13.95 -25.07
N GLU A 526 7.56 14.98 -25.89
CA GLU A 526 6.43 15.59 -26.57
C GLU A 526 5.82 14.67 -27.64
N ASP A 527 4.49 14.74 -27.78
CA ASP A 527 3.69 14.14 -28.84
C ASP A 527 3.95 12.63 -29.05
N ASN A 528 4.12 11.86 -27.97
CA ASN A 528 4.53 10.46 -28.09
C ASN A 528 3.85 9.49 -27.08
N TRP A 529 3.04 8.59 -27.62
CA TRP A 529 2.42 7.48 -26.88
C TRP A 529 3.41 6.42 -26.36
N THR A 530 4.66 6.44 -26.83
CA THR A 530 5.74 5.51 -26.50
C THR A 530 7.01 6.28 -26.13
N PRO A 531 6.98 7.03 -25.01
CA PRO A 531 8.10 7.88 -24.62
C PRO A 531 9.35 7.05 -24.30
N MET A 532 10.49 7.49 -24.82
CA MET A 532 11.82 6.91 -24.56
C MET A 532 12.65 7.93 -23.79
N TRP A 533 12.91 7.68 -22.51
CA TRP A 533 13.61 8.62 -21.64
C TRP A 533 15.10 8.29 -21.48
N ASP A 534 15.45 7.00 -21.45
CA ASP A 534 16.82 6.50 -21.21
C ASP A 534 17.57 7.20 -20.04
N LYS A 535 16.84 7.67 -19.01
CA LYS A 535 17.36 8.46 -17.89
C LYS A 535 17.64 7.58 -16.67
N GLU A 536 18.78 7.80 -16.02
CA GLU A 536 19.17 7.14 -14.78
C GLU A 536 19.09 8.09 -13.58
N PHE A 537 18.66 7.55 -12.44
CA PHE A 537 18.57 8.20 -11.14
C PHE A 537 19.38 7.40 -10.12
N GLU A 538 19.95 8.09 -9.12
CA GLU A 538 20.70 7.48 -8.03
C GLU A 538 20.12 7.90 -6.67
N PHE A 539 19.78 6.91 -5.84
CA PHE A 539 19.25 7.12 -4.50
C PHE A 539 20.18 6.46 -3.48
N LYS A 540 20.70 7.25 -2.54
CA LYS A 540 21.52 6.79 -1.42
C LYS A 540 20.59 6.52 -0.24
N LEU A 541 20.53 5.27 0.20
CA LEU A 541 19.59 4.79 1.20
C LEU A 541 20.31 4.46 2.50
N ARG A 542 19.87 5.07 3.58
CA ARG A 542 20.35 4.85 4.94
C ARG A 542 19.54 3.74 5.62
N VAL A 543 18.24 3.64 5.31
CA VAL A 543 17.33 2.58 5.82
C VAL A 543 16.58 1.91 4.66
N PRO A 544 17.30 1.17 3.79
CA PRO A 544 16.72 0.55 2.59
C PRO A 544 15.58 -0.45 2.88
N GLU A 545 15.53 -1.03 4.08
CA GLU A 545 14.49 -1.98 4.51
C GLU A 545 13.11 -1.33 4.65
N LEU A 546 13.05 -0.02 4.94
CA LEU A 546 11.80 0.74 5.00
C LEU A 546 11.57 1.60 3.74
N ALA A 547 12.49 1.59 2.78
CA ALA A 547 12.39 2.40 1.58
C ALA A 547 11.39 1.78 0.57
N VAL A 548 10.46 2.61 0.09
CA VAL A 548 9.49 2.30 -0.95
C VAL A 548 9.76 3.20 -2.15
N LEU A 549 10.14 2.58 -3.27
CA LEU A 549 10.30 3.23 -4.56
C LEU A 549 8.93 3.69 -5.07
N ARG A 550 8.81 4.96 -5.43
CA ARG A 550 7.61 5.58 -5.97
C ARG A 550 7.86 5.99 -7.40
N ILE A 551 6.98 5.55 -8.29
CA ILE A 551 7.01 5.86 -9.71
C ILE A 551 5.66 6.43 -10.09
N GLU A 552 5.66 7.58 -10.75
CA GLU A 552 4.45 8.22 -11.27
C GLU A 552 4.72 8.69 -12.69
N VAL A 553 3.77 8.51 -13.59
CA VAL A 553 3.80 9.08 -14.94
C VAL A 553 2.71 10.12 -15.02
N HIS A 554 3.08 11.28 -15.54
CA HIS A 554 2.18 12.39 -15.78
C HIS A 554 2.32 12.85 -17.22
N GLU A 555 1.24 13.40 -17.73
CA GLU A 555 1.20 14.14 -18.98
C GLU A 555 1.32 15.62 -18.65
N TYR A 556 2.20 16.31 -19.37
CA TYR A 556 2.50 17.71 -19.12
C TYR A 556 1.51 18.61 -19.85
N ASP A 557 0.80 19.46 -19.10
CA ASP A 557 -0.07 20.50 -19.66
C ASP A 557 0.51 21.88 -19.32
N MET A 558 0.71 22.74 -20.34
CA MET A 558 1.23 24.09 -20.13
C MET A 558 0.26 25.03 -19.41
N SER A 559 -1.05 24.76 -19.49
CA SER A 559 -2.13 25.65 -19.06
C SER A 559 -2.98 25.10 -17.93
N GLU A 560 -2.93 23.79 -17.69
CA GLU A 560 -3.67 23.12 -16.62
C GLU A 560 -2.75 22.35 -15.68
N LYS A 561 -3.34 21.61 -14.74
CA LYS A 561 -2.59 20.70 -13.88
C LYS A 561 -2.30 19.43 -14.67
N ASP A 562 -1.03 19.06 -14.72
CA ASP A 562 -0.55 17.80 -15.31
C ASP A 562 -1.49 16.61 -15.06
N ASP A 563 -1.83 15.94 -16.15
CA ASP A 563 -2.74 14.82 -16.13
C ASP A 563 -2.04 13.55 -15.63
N PHE A 564 -2.75 12.78 -14.82
CA PHE A 564 -2.18 11.56 -14.24
C PHE A 564 -2.27 10.40 -15.22
N ALA A 565 -1.13 9.79 -15.54
CA ALA A 565 -1.05 8.69 -16.49
C ALA A 565 -0.75 7.32 -15.85
N GLY A 566 -0.45 7.28 -14.56
CA GLY A 566 -0.29 6.03 -13.81
C GLY A 566 0.72 6.14 -12.65
N GLN A 567 0.65 5.21 -11.70
CA GLN A 567 1.61 5.12 -10.59
C GLN A 567 1.88 3.69 -10.19
N ILE A 568 3.03 3.46 -9.57
CA ILE A 568 3.25 2.27 -8.75
C ILE A 568 4.25 2.58 -7.63
N CYS A 569 4.04 1.92 -6.49
CA CYS A 569 4.99 1.90 -5.38
C CYS A 569 5.52 0.47 -5.20
N LEU A 570 6.84 0.32 -4.98
CA LEU A 570 7.53 -0.96 -4.87
C LEU A 570 8.47 -0.96 -3.67
N PRO A 571 8.50 -2.00 -2.82
CA PRO A 571 9.45 -2.08 -1.71
C PRO A 571 10.87 -2.24 -2.26
N VAL A 572 11.79 -1.35 -1.91
CA VAL A 572 13.15 -1.33 -2.50
C VAL A 572 13.90 -2.63 -2.24
N TRP A 573 13.72 -3.19 -1.05
CA TRP A 573 14.41 -4.41 -0.63
C TRP A 573 13.90 -5.69 -1.31
N GLU A 574 12.73 -5.63 -1.95
CA GLU A 574 12.11 -6.74 -2.72
C GLU A 574 12.39 -6.64 -4.23
N LEU A 575 12.97 -5.52 -4.69
CA LEU A 575 13.25 -5.29 -6.11
C LEU A 575 14.31 -6.26 -6.64
N ARG A 576 13.96 -6.99 -7.69
CA ARG A 576 14.91 -7.79 -8.48
C ARG A 576 15.82 -6.88 -9.29
N ARG A 577 17.12 -7.16 -9.26
CA ARG A 577 18.12 -6.52 -10.12
C ARG A 577 17.79 -6.70 -11.61
N GLY A 578 18.27 -5.81 -12.46
CA GLY A 578 18.20 -5.93 -13.92
C GLY A 578 17.04 -5.18 -14.55
N ILE A 579 16.80 -5.42 -15.84
CA ILE A 579 15.78 -4.74 -16.64
C ILE A 579 14.45 -5.46 -16.44
N ARG A 580 13.46 -4.78 -15.86
CA ARG A 580 12.17 -5.33 -15.45
C ARG A 580 11.01 -4.56 -16.08
N ALA A 581 9.91 -5.27 -16.32
CA ALA A 581 8.63 -4.70 -16.76
C ALA A 581 7.82 -4.26 -15.55
N VAL A 582 7.74 -2.95 -15.34
CA VAL A 582 7.02 -2.33 -14.23
C VAL A 582 5.64 -1.91 -14.71
N ARG A 583 4.61 -2.67 -14.37
CA ARG A 583 3.22 -2.33 -14.69
C ARG A 583 2.74 -1.19 -13.81
N LEU A 584 1.95 -0.27 -14.38
CA LEU A 584 1.40 0.86 -13.62
C LEU A 584 -0.04 0.59 -13.18
N CYS A 585 -0.44 1.28 -12.13
CA CYS A 585 -1.80 1.34 -11.63
C CYS A 585 -2.42 2.71 -11.90
N ASP A 586 -3.73 2.78 -11.90
CA ASP A 586 -4.48 4.02 -11.93
C ASP A 586 -4.42 4.77 -10.58
N ARG A 587 -5.21 5.85 -10.44
CA ARG A 587 -5.28 6.63 -9.20
C ARG A 587 -5.77 5.80 -8.00
N LYS A 588 -6.68 4.83 -8.20
CA LYS A 588 -7.25 3.98 -7.16
C LYS A 588 -6.33 2.83 -6.74
N GLY A 589 -5.24 2.63 -7.47
CA GLY A 589 -4.31 1.52 -7.27
C GLY A 589 -4.70 0.27 -8.07
N ASP A 590 -5.68 0.37 -8.97
CA ASP A 590 -6.09 -0.73 -9.84
C ASP A 590 -5.13 -0.85 -11.02
N LEU A 591 -4.78 -2.08 -11.38
CA LEU A 591 -3.74 -2.35 -12.36
C LEU A 591 -4.19 -1.98 -13.78
N LEU A 592 -3.38 -1.18 -14.49
CA LEU A 592 -3.62 -0.89 -15.89
C LEU A 592 -3.28 -2.14 -16.73
N PRO A 593 -4.18 -2.60 -17.62
CA PRO A 593 -3.98 -3.84 -18.37
C PRO A 593 -2.72 -3.86 -19.23
N SER A 594 -2.47 -2.77 -19.96
CA SER A 594 -1.41 -2.71 -20.98
C SER A 594 -0.22 -1.86 -20.54
N VAL A 595 -0.46 -0.80 -19.76
CA VAL A 595 0.57 0.19 -19.38
C VAL A 595 1.71 -0.41 -18.56
N ARG A 596 2.94 -0.21 -19.04
CA ARG A 596 4.18 -0.61 -18.37
C ARG A 596 5.35 0.29 -18.70
N LEU A 597 6.31 0.34 -17.78
CA LEU A 597 7.62 0.93 -17.98
C LEU A 597 8.68 -0.18 -18.04
N LEU A 598 9.67 -0.03 -18.91
CA LEU A 598 10.90 -0.82 -18.83
C LEU A 598 11.93 -0.06 -18.02
N MET A 599 12.30 -0.61 -16.88
CA MET A 599 13.19 0.03 -15.92
C MET A 599 14.30 -0.94 -15.52
N GLN A 600 15.51 -0.43 -15.29
CA GLN A 600 16.60 -1.23 -14.71
C GLN A 600 16.88 -0.81 -13.28
N PHE A 601 16.99 -1.81 -12.41
CA PHE A 601 17.38 -1.66 -11.01
C PHE A 601 18.76 -2.25 -10.79
N ASN A 602 19.70 -1.44 -10.31
CA ASN A 602 21.02 -1.90 -9.88
C ASN A 602 21.27 -1.44 -8.44
N PHE A 603 21.96 -2.28 -7.69
CA PHE A 603 22.35 -2.00 -6.31
C PHE A 603 23.87 -1.98 -6.22
N ALA A 604 24.40 -0.98 -5.52
CA ALA A 604 25.82 -0.84 -5.20
C ALA A 604 26.02 -0.70 -3.69
#